data_AF-A0A498H0R3-F1
#
_entry.id   AF-A0A498H0R3-F1
#
_cell.length_a   1.000
_cell.length_b   1.000
_cell.length_c   1.000
_cell.angle_alpha   90.00
_cell.angle_beta   90.00
_cell.angle_gamma   90.00
#
_symmetry.space_group_name_H-M   'P 1'
#
loop_
_entity.id
_entity.type
_entity.pdbx_description
1 polymer ?
#
loop_
_entity_poly.entity_id
_entity_poly.type
_entity_poly.pdbx_seq_one_letter_code
_entity_poly.pdbx_strand_id
1 'polypeptide(L)'
;MQTAVTICAITGSPRGMRSRTRKLAGFLLAGAEEAGAEIDLVDLADLRITPCIACESCSLDGTCIYTDDFYPLYERMLDADGLVLASPVYVDNVSAQLKILIDRLADAIHYQTLAGKYGCSLATTWESGGAEVVAYQNHVLNYLGVSAIGGMSVPLGDDPGAIGAAEPAARDLGRRLAEAVRTRPHYPDQEAEMAGNRECFAAIVRENRDVRPLEYERWVREGWIRDGE
;
A
#
# COMPACT_ATOMS: atom_id res chain seq x y z
N MET A 1 -9.71 -15.52 22.54
CA MET A 1 -8.39 -14.94 22.22
C MET A 1 -8.65 -13.91 21.14
N GLN A 2 -8.27 -12.65 21.38
CA GLN A 2 -8.35 -11.62 20.36
C GLN A 2 -7.31 -11.98 19.28
N THR A 3 -7.71 -12.06 18.02
CA THR A 3 -6.81 -12.40 16.90
C THR A 3 -5.67 -11.38 16.89
N ALA A 4 -4.43 -11.85 16.78
CA ALA A 4 -3.28 -10.97 16.65
C ALA A 4 -3.44 -10.13 15.37
N VAL A 5 -3.18 -8.83 15.47
CA VAL A 5 -3.22 -7.89 14.33
C VAL A 5 -1.82 -7.75 13.78
N THR A 6 -1.61 -7.94 12.48
CA THR A 6 -0.30 -7.76 11.85
C THR A 6 -0.27 -6.49 11.01
N ILE A 7 0.72 -5.61 11.22
CA ILE A 7 0.92 -4.39 10.43
C ILE A 7 2.25 -4.48 9.68
N CYS A 8 2.18 -4.42 8.35
CA CYS A 8 3.34 -4.38 7.47
C CYS A 8 3.61 -2.95 6.98
N ALA A 9 4.78 -2.41 7.33
CA ALA A 9 5.26 -1.12 6.87
C ALA A 9 6.34 -1.29 5.80
N ILE A 10 6.17 -0.60 4.68
CA ILE A 10 7.05 -0.66 3.53
C ILE A 10 7.71 0.71 3.35
N THR A 11 9.03 0.76 3.44
CA THR A 11 9.80 1.99 3.29
C THR A 11 10.48 2.05 1.93
N GLY A 12 10.21 3.11 1.17
CA GLY A 12 10.85 3.39 -0.13
C GLY A 12 12.19 4.10 -0.04
N SER A 13 12.72 4.35 1.15
CA SER A 13 13.92 5.17 1.27
C SER A 13 15.19 4.38 0.91
N PRO A 14 16.01 4.85 -0.03
CA PRO A 14 17.28 4.17 -0.38
C PRO A 14 18.39 4.36 0.66
N ARG A 15 18.10 5.01 1.79
CA ARG A 15 19.10 5.39 2.80
C ARG A 15 19.26 4.36 3.93
N GLY A 16 18.50 3.25 3.88
CA GLY A 16 18.53 2.18 4.89
C GLY A 16 18.41 2.72 6.31
N MET A 17 19.31 2.29 7.20
CA MET A 17 19.36 2.72 8.61
C MET A 17 19.51 4.25 8.82
N ARG A 18 20.01 4.99 7.83
CA ARG A 18 20.12 6.46 7.90
C ARG A 18 18.85 7.18 7.43
N SER A 19 17.82 6.43 7.02
CA SER A 19 16.58 7.00 6.53
C SER A 19 15.76 7.64 7.66
N ARG A 20 15.44 8.92 7.49
CA ARG A 20 14.47 9.62 8.33
C ARG A 20 13.05 9.09 8.10
N THR A 21 12.72 8.66 6.89
CA THR A 21 11.45 8.00 6.55
C THR A 21 11.27 6.69 7.30
N ARG A 22 12.30 5.83 7.28
CA ARG A 22 12.31 4.57 8.05
C ARG A 22 12.17 4.83 9.55
N LYS A 23 12.85 5.86 10.07
CA LYS A 23 12.71 6.26 11.47
C LYS A 23 11.27 6.67 11.81
N LEU A 24 10.61 7.45 10.95
CA LEU A 24 9.20 7.81 11.13
C LEU A 24 8.28 6.59 11.12
N ALA A 25 8.48 5.66 10.18
CA ALA A 25 7.76 4.39 10.14
C ALA A 25 7.97 3.57 11.41
N GLY A 26 9.20 3.55 11.95
CA GLY A 26 9.51 2.92 13.24
C GLY A 26 8.73 3.51 14.41
N PHE A 27 8.56 4.84 14.47
CA PHE A 27 7.71 5.46 15.50
C PHE A 27 6.24 5.07 15.38
N LEU A 28 5.74 5.00 14.15
CA LEU A 28 4.37 4.52 13.90
C LEU A 28 4.22 3.06 14.34
N LEU A 29 5.13 2.18 13.93
CA LEU A 29 5.11 0.78 14.32
C LEU A 29 5.22 0.59 15.83
N ALA A 30 6.02 1.40 16.54
CA ALA A 30 6.06 1.37 17.99
C ALA A 30 4.69 1.68 18.62
N GLY A 31 3.95 2.65 18.07
CA GLY A 31 2.58 2.92 18.51
C GLY A 31 1.60 1.79 18.20
N ALA A 32 1.75 1.14 17.05
CA ALA A 32 0.95 -0.04 16.71
C ALA A 32 1.25 -1.23 17.67
N GLU A 33 2.52 -1.46 17.98
CA GLU A 33 2.98 -2.50 18.92
C GLU A 33 2.48 -2.22 20.35
N GLU A 34 2.52 -0.98 20.80
CA GLU A 34 1.88 -0.54 22.07
C GLU A 34 0.38 -0.87 22.12
N ALA A 35 -0.27 -0.89 20.96
CA ALA A 35 -1.67 -1.28 20.82
C ALA A 35 -1.86 -2.79 20.60
N GLY A 36 -0.82 -3.61 20.75
CA GLY A 36 -0.88 -5.07 20.65
C GLY A 36 -0.83 -5.65 19.23
N ALA A 37 -0.36 -4.88 18.25
CA ALA A 37 -0.11 -5.41 16.91
C ALA A 37 1.28 -6.08 16.80
N GLU A 38 1.37 -7.15 16.02
CA GLU A 38 2.63 -7.65 15.49
C GLU A 38 3.10 -6.75 14.35
N ILE A 39 4.40 -6.46 14.32
CA ILE A 39 4.97 -5.49 13.38
C ILE A 39 5.87 -6.18 12.37
N ASP A 40 5.71 -5.79 11.11
CA ASP A 40 6.57 -6.17 10.02
C ASP A 40 7.12 -4.91 9.34
N LEU A 41 8.44 -4.77 9.23
CA LEU A 41 9.09 -3.62 8.60
C LEU A 41 9.95 -4.08 7.43
N VAL A 42 9.65 -3.53 6.25
CA VAL A 42 10.34 -3.83 5.01
C VAL A 42 11.03 -2.58 4.48
N ASP A 43 12.34 -2.67 4.27
CA ASP A 43 13.08 -1.65 3.55
C ASP A 43 13.26 -2.09 2.09
N LEU A 44 12.63 -1.37 1.14
CA LEU A 44 12.79 -1.66 -0.28
C LEU A 44 14.22 -1.48 -0.79
N ALA A 45 15.06 -0.78 -0.02
CA ALA A 45 16.49 -0.65 -0.30
C ALA A 45 17.25 -1.97 -0.18
N ASP A 46 16.73 -2.93 0.59
CA ASP A 46 17.34 -4.24 0.81
C ASP A 46 16.84 -5.29 -0.20
N LEU A 47 15.83 -4.94 -1.01
CA LEU A 47 15.19 -5.83 -1.98
C LEU A 47 15.63 -5.51 -3.40
N ARG A 48 15.70 -6.55 -4.24
CA ARG A 48 15.88 -6.45 -5.68
C ARG A 48 14.54 -6.69 -6.34
N ILE A 49 13.88 -5.59 -6.71
CA ILE A 49 12.64 -5.63 -7.48
C ILE A 49 12.94 -5.03 -8.86
N THR A 50 12.73 -5.83 -9.89
CA THR A 50 12.92 -5.42 -11.29
C THR A 50 11.78 -4.49 -11.68
N PRO A 51 12.06 -3.34 -12.32
CA PRO A 51 11.00 -2.47 -12.83
C PRO A 51 10.04 -3.20 -13.76
N CYS A 52 8.75 -2.92 -13.62
CA CYS A 52 7.73 -3.49 -14.48
C CYS A 52 7.94 -3.04 -15.94
N ILE A 53 7.88 -3.98 -16.89
CA ILE A 53 7.98 -3.70 -18.34
C ILE A 53 6.63 -3.78 -19.05
N ALA A 54 5.52 -3.83 -18.31
CA ALA A 54 4.16 -3.96 -18.84
C ALA A 54 4.00 -5.14 -19.83
N CYS A 55 4.59 -6.29 -19.52
CA CYS A 55 4.46 -7.49 -20.35
C CYS A 55 3.10 -8.19 -20.24
N GLU A 56 2.25 -7.78 -19.28
CA GLU A 56 0.89 -8.30 -19.04
C GLU A 56 0.79 -9.80 -18.73
N SER A 57 1.90 -10.50 -18.49
CA SER A 57 1.88 -11.92 -18.11
C SER A 57 1.02 -12.16 -16.86
N CYS A 58 1.17 -11.30 -15.84
CA CYS A 58 0.44 -11.46 -14.59
C CYS A 58 -1.07 -11.28 -14.74
N SER A 59 -1.56 -10.49 -15.70
CA SER A 59 -3.01 -10.38 -15.94
C SER A 59 -3.58 -11.56 -16.74
N LEU A 60 -2.74 -12.32 -17.47
CA LEU A 60 -3.17 -13.48 -18.24
C LEU A 60 -3.22 -14.76 -17.41
N ASP A 61 -2.18 -15.05 -16.62
CA ASP A 61 -2.05 -16.31 -15.89
C ASP A 61 -1.77 -16.15 -14.38
N GLY A 62 -1.83 -14.92 -13.86
CA GLY A 62 -1.55 -14.61 -12.45
C GLY A 62 -0.07 -14.60 -12.08
N THR A 63 0.83 -14.83 -13.04
CA THR A 63 2.26 -15.03 -12.77
C THR A 63 3.10 -13.94 -13.44
N CYS A 64 3.99 -13.31 -12.67
CA CYS A 64 5.01 -12.44 -13.24
C CYS A 64 6.18 -13.25 -13.83
N ILE A 65 6.72 -12.77 -14.97
CA ILE A 65 7.93 -13.30 -15.60
C ILE A 65 9.21 -13.15 -14.76
N TYR A 66 9.22 -12.23 -13.78
CA TYR A 66 10.39 -11.98 -12.95
C TYR A 66 10.36 -12.85 -11.70
N THR A 67 11.47 -13.55 -11.47
CA THR A 67 11.75 -14.25 -10.20
C THR A 67 12.68 -13.37 -9.37
N ASP A 68 12.08 -12.47 -8.60
CA ASP A 68 12.77 -11.48 -7.78
C ASP A 68 12.05 -11.26 -6.44
N ASP A 69 12.48 -10.29 -5.65
CA ASP A 69 11.99 -10.10 -4.28
C ASP A 69 10.55 -9.53 -4.20
N PHE A 70 9.89 -9.33 -5.35
CA PHE A 70 8.52 -8.81 -5.39
C PHE A 70 7.51 -9.76 -4.75
N TYR A 71 7.46 -11.03 -5.19
CA TYR A 71 6.45 -11.98 -4.70
C TYR A 71 6.58 -12.26 -3.20
N PRO A 72 7.77 -12.52 -2.65
CA PRO A 72 7.93 -12.67 -1.19
C PRO A 72 7.47 -11.44 -0.39
N LEU A 73 7.67 -10.23 -0.92
CA LEU A 73 7.12 -9.02 -0.31
C LEU A 73 5.59 -8.96 -0.44
N TYR A 74 5.06 -9.28 -1.62
CA TYR A 74 3.63 -9.26 -1.87
C TYR A 74 2.86 -10.27 -1.00
N GLU A 75 3.43 -11.44 -0.72
CA GLU A 75 2.88 -12.41 0.25
C GLU A 75 2.76 -11.80 1.66
N ARG A 76 3.79 -11.08 2.12
CA ARG A 76 3.73 -10.36 3.41
C ARG A 76 2.65 -9.28 3.43
N MET A 77 2.39 -8.63 2.29
CA MET A 77 1.29 -7.67 2.16
C MET A 77 -0.09 -8.35 2.22
N LEU A 78 -0.21 -9.54 1.63
CA LEU A 78 -1.43 -10.35 1.68
C LEU A 78 -1.70 -10.89 3.09
N ASP A 79 -0.66 -11.25 3.83
CA ASP A 79 -0.77 -11.80 5.19
C ASP A 79 -1.04 -10.73 6.26
N ALA A 80 -0.62 -9.48 6.02
CA ALA A 80 -0.83 -8.38 6.97
C ALA A 80 -2.29 -7.89 7.00
N ASP A 81 -2.79 -7.47 8.16
CA ASP A 81 -4.11 -6.84 8.27
C ASP A 81 -4.08 -5.33 8.03
N GLY A 82 -2.93 -4.71 8.32
CA GLY A 82 -2.67 -3.29 8.16
C GLY A 82 -1.45 -3.01 7.30
N LEU A 83 -1.51 -1.97 6.46
CA LEU A 83 -0.41 -1.57 5.57
C LEU A 83 0.04 -0.13 5.82
N VAL A 84 1.35 0.10 5.80
CA VAL A 84 1.94 1.44 5.86
C VAL A 84 2.83 1.66 4.65
N LEU A 85 2.49 2.62 3.80
CA LEU A 85 3.38 3.08 2.73
C LEU A 85 4.17 4.29 3.21
N ALA A 86 5.50 4.19 3.20
CA ALA A 86 6.37 5.25 3.69
C ALA A 86 7.41 5.63 2.65
N SER A 87 7.37 6.89 2.19
CA SER A 87 8.32 7.38 1.19
C SER A 87 9.00 8.69 1.61
N PRO A 88 10.31 8.87 1.32
CA PRO A 88 10.82 10.23 1.19
C PRO A 88 10.17 10.89 -0.04
N VAL A 89 9.99 12.20 0.01
CA VAL A 89 9.60 13.01 -1.16
C VAL A 89 10.87 13.33 -1.95
N TYR A 90 11.00 12.74 -3.13
CA TYR A 90 12.07 13.03 -4.07
C TYR A 90 11.49 13.59 -5.35
N VAL A 91 11.78 14.87 -5.62
CA VAL A 91 11.23 15.62 -6.77
C VAL A 91 9.69 15.59 -6.76
N ASP A 92 9.12 16.04 -5.63
CA ASP A 92 7.66 16.14 -5.38
C ASP A 92 6.84 14.86 -5.62
N ASN A 93 7.49 13.69 -5.55
CA ASN A 93 6.81 12.41 -5.63
C ASN A 93 7.44 11.36 -4.69
N VAL A 94 6.85 10.17 -4.66
CA VAL A 94 7.43 9.00 -4.02
C VAL A 94 8.81 8.69 -4.60
N SER A 95 9.63 8.02 -3.80
CA SER A 95 10.91 7.47 -4.22
C SER A 95 10.74 6.49 -5.39
N ALA A 96 11.78 6.39 -6.23
CA ALA A 96 11.82 5.40 -7.30
C ALA A 96 11.66 3.96 -6.78
N GLN A 97 12.20 3.65 -5.60
CA GLN A 97 12.07 2.34 -4.96
C GLN A 97 10.60 2.00 -4.67
N LEU A 98 9.86 2.93 -4.06
CA LEU A 98 8.42 2.71 -3.81
C LEU A 98 7.64 2.65 -5.13
N LYS A 99 7.97 3.50 -6.11
CA LYS A 99 7.30 3.49 -7.40
C LYS A 99 7.48 2.17 -8.16
N ILE A 100 8.66 1.56 -8.09
CA ILE A 100 8.91 0.22 -8.66
C ILE A 100 7.98 -0.82 -8.04
N LEU A 101 7.81 -0.83 -6.71
CA LEU A 101 6.85 -1.71 -6.06
C LEU A 101 5.42 -1.45 -6.57
N ILE A 102 4.99 -0.20 -6.57
CA ILE A 102 3.64 0.20 -7.00
C ILE A 102 3.38 -0.26 -8.44
N ASP A 103 4.33 -0.08 -9.36
CA ASP A 103 4.18 -0.49 -10.76
C ASP A 103 4.10 -2.01 -10.95
N ARG A 104 4.64 -2.77 -9.99
CA ARG A 104 4.55 -4.24 -9.99
C ARG A 104 3.22 -4.74 -9.40
N LEU A 105 2.45 -3.88 -8.73
CA LEU A 105 1.14 -4.18 -8.13
C LEU A 105 -0.04 -3.98 -9.11
N ALA A 106 0.20 -3.79 -10.40
CA ALA A 106 -0.87 -3.56 -11.39
C ALA A 106 -1.98 -4.63 -11.37
N ASP A 107 -1.61 -5.92 -11.27
CA ASP A 107 -2.58 -7.02 -11.16
C ASP A 107 -3.33 -6.99 -9.81
N ALA A 108 -2.64 -6.68 -8.72
CA ALA A 108 -3.23 -6.53 -7.40
C ALA A 108 -4.25 -5.37 -7.34
N ILE A 109 -4.03 -4.31 -8.11
CA ILE A 109 -4.99 -3.19 -8.29
C ILE A 109 -6.19 -3.66 -9.10
N HIS A 110 -5.95 -4.33 -10.23
CA HIS A 110 -7.00 -4.83 -11.10
C HIS A 110 -7.96 -5.76 -10.34
N TYR A 111 -7.42 -6.63 -9.48
CA TYR A 111 -8.18 -7.55 -8.67
C TYR A 111 -8.40 -7.12 -7.22
N GLN A 112 -8.07 -5.87 -6.84
CA GLN A 112 -8.17 -5.37 -5.45
C GLN A 112 -7.82 -6.41 -4.37
N THR A 113 -6.71 -7.12 -4.54
CA THR A 113 -6.40 -8.34 -3.77
C THR A 113 -6.13 -8.08 -2.29
N LEU A 114 -5.98 -6.81 -1.91
CA LEU A 114 -5.77 -6.36 -0.54
C LEU A 114 -7.07 -5.81 0.08
N ALA A 115 -8.22 -6.09 -0.54
CA ALA A 115 -9.53 -5.68 -0.06
C ALA A 115 -9.79 -6.09 1.40
N GLY A 116 -10.42 -5.18 2.15
CA GLY A 116 -10.82 -5.42 3.55
C GLY A 116 -9.70 -5.21 4.58
N LYS A 117 -8.51 -4.78 4.14
CA LYS A 117 -7.41 -4.33 4.99
C LYS A 117 -7.53 -2.82 5.26
N TYR A 118 -6.77 -2.34 6.25
CA TYR A 118 -6.64 -0.91 6.55
C TYR A 118 -5.22 -0.42 6.29
N GLY A 119 -5.04 0.87 6.04
CA GLY A 119 -3.69 1.39 5.84
C GLY A 119 -3.53 2.87 6.12
N CYS A 120 -2.28 3.33 6.13
CA CYS A 120 -1.96 4.74 6.22
C CYS A 120 -0.65 5.05 5.49
N SER A 121 -0.40 6.34 5.26
CA SER A 121 0.77 6.77 4.50
C SER A 121 1.65 7.75 5.25
N LEU A 122 2.97 7.60 5.07
CA LEU A 122 3.98 8.47 5.64
C LEU A 122 4.80 9.13 4.53
N ALA A 123 5.12 10.41 4.72
CA ALA A 123 6.06 11.11 3.88
C ALA A 123 7.10 11.87 4.72
N THR A 124 8.34 11.93 4.23
CA THR A 124 9.33 12.87 4.77
C THR A 124 9.87 13.70 3.63
N THR A 125 9.80 15.02 3.76
CA THR A 125 10.28 15.96 2.74
C THR A 125 11.33 16.89 3.31
N TRP A 126 12.06 17.59 2.45
CA TRP A 126 12.77 18.78 2.90
C TRP A 126 11.77 19.89 3.25
N GLU A 127 10.87 20.23 2.32
CA GLU A 127 9.90 21.32 2.48
C GLU A 127 8.58 21.07 1.72
N SER A 128 8.65 20.75 0.42
CA SER A 128 7.47 20.64 -0.47
C SER A 128 6.96 19.22 -0.68
N GLY A 129 5.75 19.08 -1.24
CA GLY A 129 5.23 17.82 -1.79
C GLY A 129 4.80 16.75 -0.77
N GLY A 130 4.92 17.04 0.54
CA GLY A 130 4.63 16.08 1.59
C GLY A 130 3.16 15.62 1.61
N ALA A 131 2.22 16.56 1.52
CA ALA A 131 0.79 16.26 1.56
C ALA A 131 0.34 15.53 0.29
N GLU A 132 0.85 15.96 -0.87
CA GLU A 132 0.58 15.38 -2.18
C GLU A 132 1.06 13.93 -2.26
N VAL A 133 2.25 13.63 -1.72
CA VAL A 133 2.78 12.26 -1.66
C VAL A 133 1.99 11.39 -0.69
N VAL A 134 1.52 11.91 0.44
CA VAL A 134 0.60 11.18 1.33
C VAL A 134 -0.72 10.88 0.63
N ALA A 135 -1.29 11.86 -0.07
CA ALA A 135 -2.53 11.68 -0.83
C ALA A 135 -2.38 10.63 -1.94
N TYR A 136 -1.29 10.69 -2.70
CA TYR A 136 -0.99 9.69 -3.73
C TYR A 136 -0.86 8.27 -3.16
N GLN A 137 -0.12 8.10 -2.06
CA GLN A 137 0.02 6.79 -1.41
C GLN A 137 -1.33 6.27 -0.87
N ASN A 138 -2.19 7.14 -0.31
CA ASN A 138 -3.53 6.76 0.13
C ASN A 138 -4.46 6.38 -1.03
N HIS A 139 -4.33 7.06 -2.18
CA HIS A 139 -5.04 6.67 -3.39
C HIS A 139 -4.57 5.30 -3.91
N VAL A 140 -3.26 5.02 -3.88
CA VAL A 140 -2.73 3.68 -4.21
C VAL A 140 -3.28 2.61 -3.28
N LEU A 141 -3.36 2.87 -1.97
CA LEU A 141 -4.00 1.96 -1.01
C LEU A 141 -5.47 1.68 -1.40
N ASN A 142 -6.25 2.71 -1.74
CA ASN A 142 -7.63 2.55 -2.18
C ASN A 142 -7.73 1.73 -3.48
N TYR A 143 -6.84 1.95 -4.45
CA TYR A 143 -6.80 1.14 -5.66
C TYR A 143 -6.54 -0.34 -5.39
N LEU A 144 -5.84 -0.67 -4.31
CA LEU A 144 -5.60 -2.05 -3.88
C LEU A 144 -6.78 -2.65 -3.07
N GLY A 145 -7.84 -1.87 -2.79
CA GLY A 145 -8.96 -2.27 -1.94
C GLY A 145 -8.77 -1.95 -0.44
N VAL A 146 -7.70 -1.23 -0.08
CA VAL A 146 -7.32 -0.95 1.31
C VAL A 146 -7.95 0.35 1.79
N SER A 147 -8.65 0.31 2.92
CA SER A 147 -9.25 1.50 3.54
C SER A 147 -8.17 2.36 4.23
N ALA A 148 -7.90 3.55 3.69
CA ALA A 148 -6.91 4.45 4.23
C ALA A 148 -7.45 5.27 5.42
N ILE A 149 -6.73 5.27 6.55
CA ILE A 149 -7.07 6.04 7.76
C ILE A 149 -6.42 7.44 7.79
N GLY A 150 -5.85 7.86 6.66
CA GLY A 150 -5.07 9.08 6.49
C GLY A 150 -3.57 8.83 6.50
N GLY A 151 -2.81 9.80 7.00
CA GLY A 151 -1.35 9.75 6.97
C GLY A 151 -0.73 11.01 7.53
N MET A 152 0.59 11.10 7.50
CA MET A 152 1.30 12.31 7.89
C MET A 152 2.55 12.53 7.06
N SER A 153 2.90 13.80 6.86
CA SER A 153 4.15 14.21 6.25
C SER A 153 4.98 15.05 7.23
N VAL A 154 6.29 14.87 7.25
CA VAL A 154 7.20 15.66 8.08
C VAL A 154 8.13 16.48 7.18
N PRO A 155 8.01 17.82 7.14
CA PRO A 155 9.03 18.68 6.56
C PRO A 155 10.21 18.73 7.51
N LEU A 156 11.38 18.37 6.98
CA LEU A 156 12.57 18.18 7.80
C LEU A 156 13.40 19.46 7.88
N GLY A 157 13.43 20.25 6.79
CA GLY A 157 14.28 21.42 6.64
C GLY A 157 15.71 21.20 7.18
N ASP A 158 16.26 22.27 7.74
CA ASP A 158 17.55 22.25 8.45
C ASP A 158 17.44 21.80 9.90
N ASP A 159 16.25 21.41 10.39
CA ASP A 159 16.04 21.02 11.78
C ASP A 159 16.39 19.53 12.01
N PRO A 160 17.47 19.21 12.75
CA PRO A 160 17.82 17.83 13.07
C PRO A 160 16.79 17.16 14.00
N GLY A 161 16.03 17.96 14.76
CA GLY A 161 15.02 17.55 15.73
C GLY A 161 13.64 17.28 15.10
N ALA A 162 13.37 17.76 13.88
CA ALA A 162 12.05 17.67 13.24
C ALA A 162 11.50 16.24 13.21
N ILE A 163 12.36 15.25 12.94
CA ILE A 163 11.93 13.85 12.91
C ILE A 163 11.55 13.33 14.30
N GLY A 164 12.28 13.73 15.34
CA GLY A 164 11.99 13.33 16.72
C GLY A 164 10.73 14.03 17.26
N ALA A 165 10.51 15.29 16.88
CA ALA A 165 9.29 16.02 17.23
C ALA A 165 8.01 15.37 16.68
N ALA A 166 8.11 14.61 15.59
CA ALA A 166 7.00 13.89 14.98
C ALA A 166 6.64 12.55 15.68
N GLU A 167 7.48 12.06 16.60
CA GLU A 167 7.31 10.76 17.25
C GLU A 167 5.94 10.56 17.94
N PRO A 168 5.42 11.52 18.74
CA PRO A 168 4.12 11.34 19.38
C PRO A 168 2.96 11.18 18.38
N ALA A 169 2.98 11.97 17.29
CA ALA A 169 1.97 11.93 16.24
C ALA A 169 2.05 10.63 15.42
N ALA A 170 3.28 10.18 15.11
CA ALA A 170 3.49 8.92 14.40
C ALA A 170 3.00 7.73 15.23
N ARG A 171 3.34 7.67 16.52
CA ARG A 171 2.82 6.64 17.44
C ARG A 171 1.30 6.65 17.52
N ASP A 172 0.68 7.83 17.58
CA ASP A 172 -0.77 7.96 17.60
C ASP A 172 -1.43 7.38 16.33
N LEU A 173 -0.87 7.70 15.17
CA LEU A 173 -1.32 7.12 13.90
C LEU A 173 -1.19 5.59 13.90
N GLY A 174 -0.12 5.03 14.49
CA GLY A 174 0.08 3.59 14.65
C GLY A 174 -0.98 2.92 15.51
N ARG A 175 -1.30 3.51 16.67
CA ARG A 175 -2.40 3.03 17.55
C ARG A 175 -3.74 3.04 16.82
N ARG A 176 -4.03 4.13 16.11
CA ARG A 176 -5.26 4.30 15.31
C ARG A 176 -5.35 3.28 14.18
N LEU A 177 -4.24 2.94 13.52
CA LEU A 177 -4.22 1.90 12.49
C LEU A 177 -4.56 0.53 13.09
N ALA A 178 -3.92 0.15 14.20
CA ALA A 178 -4.21 -1.10 14.88
C ALA A 178 -5.66 -1.17 15.38
N GLU A 179 -6.20 -0.06 15.87
CA GLU A 179 -7.60 0.05 16.25
C GLU A 179 -8.54 -0.09 15.05
N ALA A 180 -8.26 0.58 13.93
CA ALA A 180 -9.06 0.47 12.71
C ALA A 180 -9.11 -0.97 12.19
N VAL A 181 -7.98 -1.68 12.20
CA VAL A 181 -7.95 -3.11 11.85
C VAL A 181 -8.88 -3.94 12.75
N ARG A 182 -8.88 -3.71 14.06
CA ARG A 182 -9.71 -4.46 15.01
C ARG A 182 -11.19 -4.13 14.92
N THR A 183 -11.50 -2.84 14.85
CA THR A 183 -12.86 -2.31 14.93
C THR A 183 -13.57 -2.31 13.59
N ARG A 184 -12.79 -2.42 12.50
CA ARG A 184 -13.25 -2.44 11.12
C ARG A 184 -14.23 -1.30 10.81
N PRO A 185 -13.84 -0.02 10.99
CA PRO A 185 -14.73 1.09 10.69
C PRO A 185 -15.02 1.14 9.19
N HIS A 186 -16.21 1.61 8.86
CA HIS A 186 -16.65 1.83 7.48
C HIS A 186 -16.25 3.21 6.98
N TYR A 187 -15.83 3.28 5.72
CA TYR A 187 -15.50 4.51 5.02
C TYR A 187 -16.31 4.62 3.72
N PRO A 188 -17.59 5.06 3.78
CA PRO A 188 -18.51 4.97 2.66
C PRO A 188 -18.01 5.62 1.36
N ASP A 189 -17.32 6.75 1.46
CA ASP A 189 -16.77 7.45 0.29
C ASP A 189 -15.65 6.63 -0.39
N GLN A 190 -14.76 6.03 0.40
CA GLN A 190 -13.71 5.14 -0.11
C GLN A 190 -14.31 3.84 -0.64
N GLU A 191 -15.27 3.25 0.05
CA GLU A 191 -15.99 2.05 -0.38
C GLU A 191 -16.69 2.25 -1.72
N ALA A 192 -17.30 3.42 -1.93
CA ALA A 192 -17.89 3.81 -3.21
C ALA A 192 -16.84 4.02 -4.30
N GLU A 193 -15.71 4.66 -4.01
CA GLU A 193 -14.60 4.82 -4.96
C GLU A 193 -14.03 3.45 -5.39
N MET A 194 -13.77 2.56 -4.42
CA MET A 194 -13.29 1.21 -4.67
C MET A 194 -14.30 0.39 -5.50
N ALA A 195 -15.59 0.54 -5.25
CA ALA A 195 -16.64 -0.09 -6.07
C ALA A 195 -16.67 0.47 -7.50
N GLY A 196 -16.62 1.79 -7.67
CA GLY A 196 -16.56 2.41 -8.99
C GLY A 196 -15.32 2.01 -9.79
N ASN A 197 -14.18 1.84 -9.13
CA ASN A 197 -12.96 1.31 -9.74
C ASN A 197 -13.16 -0.13 -10.25
N ARG A 198 -13.81 -1.00 -9.45
CA ARG A 198 -14.17 -2.36 -9.90
C ARG A 198 -15.14 -2.33 -11.07
N GLU A 199 -16.12 -1.44 -11.09
CA GLU A 199 -17.06 -1.30 -12.21
C GLU A 199 -16.35 -0.88 -13.50
N CYS A 200 -15.40 0.07 -13.42
CA CYS A 200 -14.57 0.49 -14.54
C CYS A 200 -13.78 -0.69 -15.12
N PHE A 201 -13.09 -1.46 -14.27
CA PHE A 201 -12.36 -2.64 -14.72
C PHE A 201 -13.29 -3.73 -15.26
N ALA A 202 -14.45 -3.96 -14.64
CA ALA A 202 -15.44 -4.93 -15.13
C ALA A 202 -15.91 -4.59 -16.55
N ALA A 203 -16.06 -3.30 -16.90
CA ALA A 203 -16.37 -2.90 -18.28
C ALA A 203 -15.26 -3.31 -19.26
N ILE A 204 -14.00 -3.03 -18.92
CA ILE A 204 -12.83 -3.40 -19.73
C ILE A 204 -12.75 -4.93 -19.90
N VAL A 205 -12.97 -5.69 -18.83
CA VAL A 205 -12.92 -7.15 -18.86
C VAL A 205 -14.03 -7.75 -19.73
N ARG A 206 -15.25 -7.20 -19.66
CA ARG A 206 -16.35 -7.62 -20.56
C ARG A 206 -16.02 -7.34 -22.03
N GLU A 207 -15.48 -6.16 -22.33
CA GLU A 207 -15.08 -5.79 -23.69
C GLU A 207 -13.98 -6.70 -24.25
N ASN A 208 -13.11 -7.24 -23.38
CA ASN A 208 -11.98 -8.08 -23.77
C ASN A 208 -12.22 -9.59 -23.59
N ARG A 209 -13.44 -10.04 -23.24
CA ARG A 209 -13.71 -11.44 -22.88
C ARG A 209 -13.32 -12.47 -23.95
N ASP A 210 -13.43 -12.12 -25.23
CA ASP A 210 -13.12 -13.02 -26.34
C ASP A 210 -11.60 -13.20 -26.52
N VAL A 211 -10.82 -12.18 -26.14
CA VAL A 211 -9.34 -12.19 -26.24
C VAL A 211 -8.67 -12.55 -24.91
N ARG A 212 -9.36 -12.37 -23.78
CA ARG A 212 -8.92 -12.68 -22.41
C ARG A 212 -9.98 -13.50 -21.64
N PRO A 213 -10.32 -14.71 -22.10
CA PRO A 213 -11.40 -15.50 -21.48
C PRO A 213 -11.09 -15.89 -20.03
N LEU A 214 -9.84 -16.17 -19.69
CA LEU A 214 -9.44 -16.55 -18.33
C LEU A 214 -9.62 -15.42 -17.31
N GLU A 215 -9.38 -14.18 -17.74
CA GLU A 215 -9.62 -12.98 -16.93
C GLU A 215 -11.13 -12.82 -16.68
N TYR A 216 -11.95 -12.89 -17.74
CA TYR A 216 -13.40 -12.84 -17.61
C TYR A 216 -13.95 -13.92 -16.67
N GLU A 217 -13.53 -15.17 -16.85
CA GLU A 217 -13.92 -16.28 -15.98
C GLU A 217 -13.52 -16.05 -14.52
N ARG A 218 -12.33 -15.47 -14.28
CA ARG A 218 -11.90 -15.11 -12.93
C ARG A 218 -12.81 -14.05 -12.32
N TRP A 219 -13.14 -12.98 -13.06
CA TRP A 219 -14.05 -11.93 -12.60
C TRP A 219 -15.47 -12.43 -12.32
N VAL A 220 -15.94 -13.41 -13.10
CA VAL A 220 -17.22 -14.11 -12.82
C VAL A 220 -17.13 -14.93 -11.54
N ARG A 221 -16.02 -15.66 -11.30
CA ARG A 221 -15.82 -16.42 -10.05
C ARG A 221 -15.76 -15.54 -8.81
N GLU A 222 -15.15 -14.35 -8.90
CA GLU A 222 -15.14 -13.35 -7.82
C GLU A 222 -16.51 -12.69 -7.61
N GLY A 223 -17.47 -12.91 -8.52
CA GLY A 223 -18.82 -12.37 -8.45
C GLY A 223 -18.92 -10.89 -8.84
N TRP A 224 -17.92 -10.34 -9.53
CA TRP A 224 -17.89 -8.94 -9.97
C TRP A 224 -18.50 -8.72 -11.35
N ILE A 225 -18.59 -9.79 -12.15
CA ILE A 225 -19.32 -9.84 -13.42
C ILE A 225 -20.34 -10.97 -13.32
N ARG A 226 -21.53 -10.80 -13.91
CA ARG A 226 -22.50 -11.90 -14.01
C ARG A 226 -22.22 -12.72 -15.26
N ASP A 227 -22.31 -14.04 -15.13
CA ASP A 227 -22.15 -14.96 -16.27
C ASP A 227 -23.19 -14.64 -17.37
N GLY A 228 -22.72 -14.45 -18.59
CA GLY A 228 -23.54 -14.12 -19.75
C GLY A 228 -23.82 -12.62 -19.97
N GLU A 229 -23.23 -11.71 -19.19
CA GLU A 229 -23.09 -10.28 -19.53
C GLU A 229 -21.95 -10.04 -20.54
#